data_AF-T2IU19-F1
#
_entry.id   AF-T2IU19-F1
#
_cell.length_a   1.000
_cell.length_b   1.000
_cell.length_c   1.000
_cell.angle_alpha   90.00
_cell.angle_beta   90.00
_cell.angle_gamma   90.00
#
_symmetry.space_group_name_H-M   'P 1'
#
loop_
_entity.id
_entity.type
_entity.pdbx_description
1 polymer ?
#
loop_
_entity_poly.entity_id
_entity_poly.type
_entity_poly.pdbx_seq_one_letter_code
_entity_poly.pdbx_strand_id
1 'polypeptide(L)'
;MKENKGKQQHQHITTAHYQEWLDSAVAPAIIANNVKSLSGNTPYEYLFYSDDIKRLNTGRLTSSDLKKYSHLPFGGWWVNGVNPLTGDEQLWGQFKCDTPRVIVEVKGDNGFGGKPVTKEKIIKYEAPPKVPTEAMFLRVTYRIGLNVFRKAGLGKEYAEYAYHQYKKSSKKLNNLDRIKLLDFMETEDKGFWPLVIDLNLPICITEGAKKAGALLSIGIAAISLAGIWNGCPIPKDALGNQIGLPRLIPQLDLFATKDREISICFDQDTLLKTRINVKKATERLGGLFNRAGCQVKILTWDAPEKGVDDLIQSKGQDYFESVYESRLSLAEYKIQGFLNLIPDLTINERYIPESLQYPQNAKLIGVRSLHGTGKTEWLAKKIAYYLANHQKVIIIVHREQLARELARRFGIDYRTEVKDNQCFGQFGYALCIDSLHPKAKPAFDPEAKQWEDAVVIIDEVEQVLWHLLNGGTCQKNRVRILKTFKQLLQRVAQSKEGKIFIADADLCSISINYLEQLIGYKVPKFIVNNSYVPKAERLLYRFLKKDPGELISHLENNIKKGHKVIIHTDGQKYQSTWGTRTLESYFKRKFPSLKILRIDRKTVTQKNEMLLAVLIN
;
A
#
# COMPACT_ATOMS: atom_id res chain seq x y z
N MET A 1 -32.54 -20.77 -45.82
CA MET A 1 -32.70 -20.93 -44.35
C MET A 1 -32.38 -19.59 -43.71
N LYS A 2 -33.39 -18.88 -43.22
CA LYS A 2 -33.26 -17.54 -42.62
C LYS A 2 -32.78 -17.70 -41.17
N GLU A 3 -31.71 -16.97 -40.83
CA GLU A 3 -31.25 -16.79 -39.46
C GLU A 3 -32.37 -16.20 -38.60
N ASN A 4 -32.75 -16.94 -37.57
CA ASN A 4 -33.71 -16.50 -36.58
C ASN A 4 -32.99 -15.56 -35.59
N LYS A 5 -32.77 -14.30 -36.01
CA LYS A 5 -32.41 -13.21 -35.09
C LYS A 5 -33.61 -12.92 -34.20
N GLY A 6 -33.68 -13.59 -33.06
CA GLY A 6 -34.59 -13.26 -31.98
C GLY A 6 -34.30 -11.84 -31.49
N LYS A 7 -35.10 -10.87 -31.95
CA LYS A 7 -35.20 -9.53 -31.38
C LYS A 7 -35.81 -9.66 -29.98
N GLN A 8 -34.98 -9.79 -28.95
CA GLN A 8 -35.31 -9.19 -27.65
C GLN A 8 -34.59 -7.84 -27.61
N GLN A 9 -35.31 -6.76 -27.95
CA GLN A 9 -34.91 -5.42 -27.53
C GLN A 9 -34.81 -5.47 -26.00
N HIS A 10 -33.62 -5.28 -25.43
CA HIS A 10 -33.44 -5.11 -23.99
C HIS A 10 -34.23 -3.86 -23.57
N GLN A 11 -35.48 -4.02 -23.11
CA GLN A 11 -36.49 -2.94 -23.04
C GLN A 11 -36.12 -1.75 -22.13
N HIS A 12 -35.03 -1.84 -21.35
CA HIS A 12 -34.65 -0.82 -20.37
C HIS A 12 -33.19 -0.37 -20.44
N ILE A 13 -32.37 -0.84 -21.40
CA ILE A 13 -30.96 -0.43 -21.53
C ILE A 13 -30.59 -0.17 -23.00
N THR A 14 -29.83 0.90 -23.24
CA THR A 14 -29.31 1.26 -24.56
C THR A 14 -28.15 0.35 -24.94
N THR A 15 -27.94 0.14 -26.25
CA THR A 15 -26.82 -0.68 -26.76
C THR A 15 -25.46 -0.21 -26.25
N ALA A 16 -25.24 1.11 -26.17
CA ALA A 16 -24.00 1.69 -25.68
C ALA A 16 -23.75 1.34 -24.19
N HIS A 17 -24.76 1.46 -23.33
CA HIS A 17 -24.60 1.16 -21.90
C HIS A 17 -24.45 -0.35 -21.66
N TYR A 18 -25.15 -1.17 -22.44
CA TYR A 18 -25.00 -2.62 -22.41
C TYR A 18 -23.57 -3.05 -22.80
N GLN A 19 -23.05 -2.50 -23.91
CA GLN A 19 -21.68 -2.77 -24.35
C GLN A 19 -20.65 -2.30 -23.33
N GLU A 20 -20.85 -1.13 -22.68
CA GLU A 20 -19.93 -0.62 -21.65
C GLU A 20 -19.76 -1.57 -20.45
N TRP A 21 -20.78 -2.37 -20.14
CA TRP A 21 -20.74 -3.39 -19.11
C TRP A 21 -20.15 -4.71 -19.60
N LEU A 22 -20.45 -5.11 -20.85
CA LEU A 22 -19.80 -6.27 -21.48
C LEU A 22 -18.29 -6.07 -21.60
N ASP A 23 -17.85 -4.88 -21.98
CA ASP A 23 -16.42 -4.51 -22.07
C ASP A 23 -15.73 -4.49 -20.70
N SER A 24 -16.49 -4.57 -19.60
CA SER A 24 -16.01 -4.74 -18.24
C SER A 24 -16.17 -6.18 -17.74
N ALA A 25 -16.19 -7.16 -18.65
CA ALA A 25 -16.31 -8.59 -18.36
C ALA A 25 -17.54 -8.98 -17.52
N VAL A 26 -18.64 -8.22 -17.62
CA VAL A 26 -19.88 -8.52 -16.88
C VAL A 26 -20.81 -9.40 -17.71
N ALA A 27 -21.32 -10.46 -17.09
CA ALA A 27 -22.24 -11.40 -17.73
C ALA A 27 -23.57 -10.72 -18.13
N PRO A 28 -24.11 -11.03 -19.32
CA PRO A 28 -25.39 -10.50 -19.81
C PRO A 28 -26.53 -10.52 -18.80
N ALA A 29 -26.68 -11.61 -18.03
CA ALA A 29 -27.74 -11.76 -17.05
C ALA A 29 -27.61 -10.80 -15.86
N ILE A 30 -26.39 -10.46 -15.43
CA ILE A 30 -26.18 -9.42 -14.41
C ILE A 30 -26.55 -8.05 -14.96
N ILE A 31 -26.17 -7.75 -16.20
CA ILE A 31 -26.50 -6.47 -16.85
C ILE A 31 -28.02 -6.32 -16.93
N ALA A 32 -28.70 -7.34 -17.47
CA ALA A 32 -30.15 -7.36 -17.64
C ALA A 32 -30.90 -7.18 -16.31
N ASN A 33 -30.41 -7.79 -15.24
CA ASN A 33 -31.06 -7.68 -13.94
C ASN A 33 -30.75 -6.35 -13.23
N ASN A 34 -29.59 -5.71 -13.43
CA ASN A 34 -29.14 -4.63 -12.54
C ASN A 34 -29.07 -3.24 -13.17
N VAL A 35 -29.12 -3.12 -14.51
CA VAL A 35 -28.79 -1.87 -15.20
C VAL A 35 -29.96 -1.35 -16.02
N LYS A 36 -30.26 -0.05 -15.87
CA LYS A 36 -31.33 0.64 -16.61
C LYS A 36 -30.79 1.96 -17.18
N SER A 37 -31.00 2.22 -18.47
CA SER A 37 -30.72 3.53 -19.06
C SER A 37 -31.81 4.53 -18.69
N LEU A 38 -31.42 5.69 -18.15
CA LEU A 38 -32.35 6.76 -17.79
C LEU A 38 -31.99 8.03 -18.58
N SER A 39 -33.01 8.79 -18.98
CA SER A 39 -32.86 10.07 -19.68
C SER A 39 -34.03 11.01 -19.37
N GLY A 40 -33.93 12.27 -19.81
CA GLY A 40 -34.95 13.27 -19.54
C GLY A 40 -35.09 13.57 -18.04
N ASN A 41 -36.32 13.59 -17.52
CA ASN A 41 -36.54 13.88 -16.10
C ASN A 41 -36.42 12.64 -15.19
N THR A 42 -36.43 11.44 -15.75
CA THR A 42 -36.40 10.16 -15.01
C THR A 42 -35.25 10.06 -14.01
N PRO A 43 -33.99 10.47 -14.31
CA PRO A 43 -32.91 10.40 -13.31
C PRO A 43 -33.19 11.18 -12.02
N TYR A 44 -34.00 12.25 -12.08
CA TYR A 44 -34.37 13.00 -10.88
C TYR A 44 -35.28 12.19 -9.94
N GLU A 45 -36.14 11.33 -10.48
CA GLU A 45 -37.04 10.47 -9.69
C GLU A 45 -36.23 9.43 -8.90
N TYR A 46 -35.14 8.92 -9.48
CA TYR A 46 -34.25 7.94 -8.86
C TYR A 46 -33.27 8.57 -7.85
N LEU A 47 -32.85 9.82 -8.09
CA LEU A 47 -31.88 10.49 -7.22
C LEU A 47 -32.54 11.28 -6.08
N PHE A 48 -33.64 11.99 -6.32
CA PHE A 48 -34.14 13.02 -5.41
C PHE A 48 -35.34 12.57 -4.54
N TYR A 49 -35.28 11.35 -3.99
CA TYR A 49 -36.35 10.82 -3.13
C TYR A 49 -36.21 11.18 -1.64
N SER A 50 -35.06 11.72 -1.20
CA SER A 50 -34.87 12.07 0.22
C SER A 50 -35.73 13.28 0.62
N ASP A 51 -36.46 13.15 1.72
CA ASP A 51 -37.27 14.22 2.31
C ASP A 51 -36.42 15.38 2.84
N ASP A 52 -35.14 15.13 3.12
CA ASP A 52 -34.22 16.17 3.58
C ASP A 52 -33.85 17.16 2.46
N ILE A 53 -34.14 16.86 1.20
CA ILE A 53 -33.82 17.71 0.05
C ILE A 53 -34.65 19.00 0.11
N LYS A 54 -33.99 20.15 -0.02
CA LYS A 54 -34.70 21.45 -0.02
C LYS A 54 -35.54 21.58 -1.29
N ARG A 55 -36.84 21.82 -1.12
CA ARG A 55 -37.80 22.06 -2.19
C ARG A 55 -38.51 23.40 -1.98
N LEU A 56 -38.95 24.01 -3.08
CA LEU A 56 -39.83 25.17 -3.06
C LEU A 56 -41.24 24.75 -2.60
N ASN A 57 -42.09 25.70 -2.22
CA ASN A 57 -43.49 25.44 -1.83
C ASN A 57 -44.30 24.69 -2.92
N THR A 58 -43.86 24.76 -4.18
CA THR A 58 -44.43 24.04 -5.33
C THR A 58 -43.95 22.59 -5.44
N GLY A 59 -43.13 22.08 -4.52
CA GLY A 59 -42.50 20.76 -4.57
C GLY A 59 -41.26 20.67 -5.49
N ARG A 60 -40.99 21.72 -6.28
CA ARG A 60 -39.86 21.78 -7.22
C ARG A 60 -38.52 21.89 -6.49
N LEU A 61 -37.46 21.29 -7.06
CA LEU A 61 -36.07 21.51 -6.62
C LEU A 61 -35.67 22.98 -6.73
N THR A 62 -34.72 23.40 -5.90
CA THR A 62 -34.19 24.77 -5.94
C THR A 62 -33.51 25.06 -7.29
N SER A 63 -33.49 26.32 -7.71
CA SER A 63 -32.77 26.74 -8.93
C SER A 63 -31.28 26.39 -8.87
N SER A 64 -30.69 26.39 -7.66
CA SER A 64 -29.29 25.99 -7.45
C SER A 64 -29.08 24.50 -7.73
N ASP A 65 -29.96 23.64 -7.21
CA ASP A 65 -29.88 22.19 -7.46
C ASP A 65 -30.14 21.88 -8.93
N LEU A 66 -31.15 22.50 -9.56
CA LEU A 66 -31.40 22.31 -10.99
C LEU A 66 -30.22 22.74 -11.87
N LYS A 67 -29.54 23.83 -11.51
CA LYS A 67 -28.31 24.25 -12.21
C LYS A 67 -27.17 23.27 -11.98
N LYS A 68 -27.00 22.77 -10.75
CA LYS A 68 -25.95 21.80 -10.38
C LYS A 68 -26.12 20.47 -11.11
N TYR A 69 -27.36 20.01 -11.28
CA TYR A 69 -27.73 18.72 -11.86
C TYR A 69 -28.31 18.83 -13.28
N SER A 70 -28.08 19.96 -13.97
CA SER A 70 -28.57 20.21 -15.33
C SER A 70 -28.09 19.20 -16.37
N HIS A 71 -27.07 18.40 -16.04
CA HIS A 71 -26.51 17.36 -16.87
C HIS A 71 -27.31 16.04 -16.85
N LEU A 72 -28.16 15.82 -15.84
CA LEU A 72 -28.90 14.56 -15.69
C LEU A 72 -29.81 14.21 -16.90
N PRO A 73 -30.52 15.17 -17.54
CA PRO A 73 -31.39 14.84 -18.67
C PRO A 73 -30.69 14.30 -19.91
N PHE A 74 -29.38 14.51 -20.05
CA PHE A 74 -28.61 14.10 -21.23
C PHE A 74 -28.30 12.60 -21.29
N GLY A 75 -28.76 11.83 -20.32
CA GLY A 75 -28.67 10.38 -20.35
C GLY A 75 -27.60 9.83 -19.42
N GLY A 76 -27.73 8.53 -19.17
CA GLY A 76 -26.82 7.72 -18.39
C GLY A 76 -27.46 6.39 -18.02
N TRP A 77 -26.80 5.64 -17.16
CA TRP A 77 -27.35 4.40 -16.62
C TRP A 77 -27.40 4.39 -15.10
N TRP A 78 -28.47 3.80 -14.58
CA TRP A 78 -28.72 3.53 -13.18
C TRP A 78 -28.37 2.09 -12.85
N VAL A 79 -27.73 1.89 -11.70
CA VAL A 79 -27.51 0.59 -11.09
C VAL A 79 -27.89 0.63 -9.62
N ASN A 80 -28.59 -0.39 -9.16
CA ASN A 80 -28.93 -0.60 -7.76
C ASN A 80 -28.88 -2.09 -7.42
N GLY A 81 -28.78 -2.38 -6.13
CA GLY A 81 -28.74 -3.75 -5.61
C GLY A 81 -30.06 -4.18 -4.98
N VAL A 82 -29.97 -5.19 -4.13
CA VAL A 82 -31.05 -5.70 -3.28
C VAL A 82 -30.68 -5.64 -1.81
N ASN A 83 -31.69 -5.64 -0.94
CA ASN A 83 -31.49 -5.85 0.47
C ASN A 83 -30.94 -7.27 0.67
N PRO A 84 -29.76 -7.44 1.29
CA PRO A 84 -29.12 -8.75 1.38
C PRO A 84 -29.87 -9.73 2.30
N LEU A 85 -30.82 -9.27 3.12
CA LEU A 85 -31.64 -10.12 3.99
C LEU A 85 -32.94 -10.57 3.34
N THR A 86 -33.56 -9.73 2.48
CA THR A 86 -34.89 -10.02 1.91
C THR A 86 -34.86 -10.33 0.42
N GLY A 87 -33.81 -9.90 -0.29
CA GLY A 87 -33.74 -9.97 -1.75
C GLY A 87 -34.58 -8.90 -2.47
N ASP A 88 -35.19 -7.98 -1.73
CA ASP A 88 -36.00 -6.91 -2.32
C ASP A 88 -35.13 -5.79 -2.88
N GLU A 89 -35.62 -5.12 -3.92
CA GLU A 89 -34.90 -4.04 -4.58
C GLU A 89 -34.56 -2.90 -3.61
N GLN A 90 -33.29 -2.48 -3.60
CA GLN A 90 -32.87 -1.29 -2.87
C GLN A 90 -33.23 -0.05 -3.64
N LEU A 91 -33.74 0.95 -2.91
CA LEU A 91 -33.96 2.29 -3.46
C LEU A 91 -32.62 3.01 -3.73
N TRP A 92 -31.60 2.74 -2.92
CA TRP A 92 -30.27 3.32 -3.09
C TRP A 92 -29.54 2.71 -4.30
N GLY A 93 -28.90 3.56 -5.09
CA GLY A 93 -28.11 3.17 -6.26
C GLY A 93 -27.22 4.31 -6.77
N GLN A 94 -26.59 4.10 -7.92
CA GLN A 94 -25.74 5.11 -8.56
C GLN A 94 -26.17 5.34 -10.00
N PHE A 95 -26.21 6.62 -10.39
CA PHE A 95 -26.40 7.05 -11.77
C PHE A 95 -25.05 7.40 -12.37
N LYS A 96 -24.61 6.71 -13.44
CA LYS A 96 -23.45 7.12 -14.24
C LYS A 96 -23.93 7.98 -15.40
N CYS A 97 -23.49 9.23 -15.44
CA CYS A 97 -23.91 10.18 -16.46
C CYS A 97 -23.13 9.99 -17.76
N ASP A 98 -23.81 10.10 -18.91
CA ASP A 98 -23.17 10.13 -20.24
C ASP A 98 -22.37 11.43 -20.44
N THR A 99 -22.86 12.52 -19.85
CA THR A 99 -22.16 13.80 -19.77
C THR A 99 -21.85 14.16 -18.30
N PRO A 100 -20.74 13.67 -17.74
CA PRO A 100 -20.30 14.00 -16.39
C PRO A 100 -20.11 15.50 -16.18
N ARG A 101 -20.54 16.03 -15.03
CA ARG A 101 -20.23 17.42 -14.67
C ARG A 101 -18.80 17.56 -14.14
N VAL A 102 -18.25 18.75 -14.32
CA VAL A 102 -16.93 19.14 -13.79
C VAL A 102 -17.13 20.11 -12.62
N ILE A 103 -16.44 19.85 -11.52
CA ILE A 103 -16.34 20.79 -10.41
C ILE A 103 -14.91 21.29 -10.27
N VAL A 104 -14.74 22.56 -9.92
CA VAL A 104 -13.43 23.15 -9.61
C VAL A 104 -13.23 23.12 -8.10
N GLU A 105 -12.31 22.28 -7.63
CA GLU A 105 -11.86 22.30 -6.24
C GLU A 105 -10.74 23.34 -6.09
N VAL A 106 -10.93 24.32 -5.21
CA VAL A 106 -9.87 25.24 -4.78
C VAL A 106 -9.16 24.63 -3.57
N LYS A 107 -7.86 24.38 -3.66
CA LYS A 107 -7.03 23.89 -2.54
C LYS A 107 -5.94 24.89 -2.22
N GLY A 108 -5.82 25.30 -0.96
CA GLY A 108 -4.67 26.10 -0.51
C GLY A 108 -4.99 27.28 0.38
N ASP A 109 -6.25 27.68 0.52
CA ASP A 109 -6.60 28.72 1.50
C ASP A 109 -6.83 28.10 2.89
N ASN A 110 -5.72 27.72 3.53
CA ASN A 110 -5.71 27.22 4.90
C ASN A 110 -5.44 28.34 5.92
N GLY A 111 -5.51 29.62 5.51
CA GLY A 111 -5.10 30.76 6.34
C GLY A 111 -3.59 30.94 6.51
N PHE A 112 -2.75 30.18 5.78
CA PHE A 112 -1.28 30.21 5.88
C PHE A 112 -0.57 30.60 4.56
N GLY A 113 -1.18 31.46 3.73
CA GLY A 113 -0.47 32.17 2.65
C GLY A 113 -0.04 31.36 1.42
N GLY A 114 -0.59 30.16 1.20
CA GLY A 114 -0.38 29.40 -0.05
C GLY A 114 -1.26 29.93 -1.18
N LYS A 115 -0.72 30.08 -2.40
CA LYS A 115 -1.56 30.40 -3.58
C LYS A 115 -2.61 29.29 -3.78
N PRO A 116 -3.90 29.64 -3.97
CA PRO A 116 -4.93 28.64 -4.22
C PRO A 116 -4.63 27.90 -5.52
N VAL A 117 -4.55 26.57 -5.45
CA VAL A 117 -4.47 25.69 -6.61
C VAL A 117 -5.88 25.24 -6.96
N THR A 118 -6.36 25.65 -8.13
CA THR A 118 -7.60 25.15 -8.72
C THR A 118 -7.35 23.80 -9.38
N LYS A 119 -8.18 22.81 -9.05
CA LYS A 119 -8.16 21.50 -9.69
C LYS A 119 -9.56 21.15 -10.17
N GLU A 120 -9.68 20.87 -11.46
CA GLU A 120 -10.89 20.30 -12.03
C GLU A 120 -11.05 18.84 -11.61
N LYS A 121 -12.29 18.46 -11.29
CA LYS A 121 -12.68 17.11 -10.91
C LYS A 121 -13.96 16.73 -11.63
N ILE A 122 -13.88 15.64 -12.37
CA ILE A 122 -15.00 15.08 -13.12
C ILE A 122 -15.82 14.19 -12.18
N ILE A 123 -17.13 14.46 -12.07
CA ILE A 123 -18.07 13.64 -11.30
C ILE A 123 -18.81 12.72 -12.28
N LYS A 124 -18.31 11.49 -12.40
CA LYS A 124 -18.86 10.48 -13.32
C LYS A 124 -20.12 9.80 -12.78
N TYR A 125 -20.25 9.70 -11.47
CA TYR A 125 -21.33 9.00 -10.78
C TYR A 125 -22.03 9.96 -9.82
N GLU A 126 -23.35 10.00 -9.86
CA GLU A 126 -24.21 10.66 -8.90
C GLU A 126 -24.89 9.61 -8.02
N ALA A 127 -24.98 9.90 -6.73
CA ALA A 127 -25.73 9.11 -5.76
C ALA A 127 -26.86 9.99 -5.18
N PRO A 128 -27.95 9.39 -4.66
CA PRO A 128 -29.05 10.14 -4.06
C PRO A 128 -28.55 11.17 -3.02
N PRO A 129 -28.76 12.48 -3.23
CA PRO A 129 -28.31 13.49 -2.29
C PRO A 129 -29.06 13.36 -0.96
N LYS A 130 -28.34 13.57 0.14
CA LYS A 130 -28.87 13.48 1.51
C LYS A 130 -29.45 12.11 1.86
N VAL A 131 -28.92 11.07 1.22
CA VAL A 131 -29.13 9.68 1.64
C VAL A 131 -27.78 9.12 2.06
N PRO A 132 -27.69 8.41 3.20
CA PRO A 132 -26.47 7.69 3.55
C PRO A 132 -26.04 6.78 2.41
N THR A 133 -24.74 6.74 2.12
CA THR A 133 -24.20 5.82 1.12
C THR A 133 -24.39 4.38 1.58
N GLU A 134 -24.89 3.53 0.68
CA GLU A 134 -25.07 2.10 0.90
C GLU A 134 -24.08 1.25 0.09
N ALA A 135 -23.96 -0.03 0.44
CA ALA A 135 -23.34 -1.05 -0.39
C ALA A 135 -24.36 -1.64 -1.37
N MET A 136 -23.90 -2.02 -2.56
CA MET A 136 -24.73 -2.65 -3.58
C MET A 136 -24.48 -4.16 -3.63
N PHE A 137 -25.58 -4.90 -3.54
CA PHE A 137 -25.67 -6.35 -3.66
C PHE A 137 -26.38 -6.65 -4.98
N LEU A 138 -25.63 -7.01 -6.03
CA LEU A 138 -26.22 -7.17 -7.37
C LEU A 138 -27.13 -8.40 -7.43
N ARG A 139 -28.23 -8.27 -8.16
CA ARG A 139 -29.16 -9.36 -8.51
C ARG A 139 -28.46 -10.35 -9.43
N VAL A 140 -28.64 -11.64 -9.17
CA VAL A 140 -28.07 -12.74 -9.98
C VAL A 140 -29.16 -13.71 -10.39
N THR A 141 -28.88 -14.52 -11.41
CA THR A 141 -29.73 -15.66 -11.76
C THR A 141 -29.32 -16.89 -10.96
N TYR A 142 -30.20 -17.89 -10.88
CA TYR A 142 -29.86 -19.18 -10.27
C TYR A 142 -28.63 -19.83 -10.92
N ARG A 143 -28.39 -19.64 -12.23
CA ARG A 143 -27.18 -20.13 -12.90
C ARG A 143 -25.92 -19.47 -12.34
N ILE A 144 -25.93 -18.16 -12.20
CA ILE A 144 -24.79 -17.42 -11.66
C ILE A 144 -24.58 -17.78 -10.19
N GLY A 145 -25.67 -17.85 -9.41
CA GLY A 145 -25.62 -18.31 -8.02
C GLY A 145 -25.00 -19.70 -7.92
N LEU A 146 -25.40 -20.65 -8.76
CA LEU A 146 -24.83 -22.00 -8.78
C LEU A 146 -23.32 -21.99 -9.07
N ASN A 147 -22.86 -21.14 -9.97
CA ASN A 147 -21.42 -21.00 -10.26
C ASN A 147 -20.65 -20.43 -9.06
N VAL A 148 -21.20 -19.42 -8.39
CA VAL A 148 -20.61 -18.84 -7.17
C VAL A 148 -20.50 -19.90 -6.07
N PHE A 149 -21.58 -20.62 -5.78
CA PHE A 149 -21.59 -21.63 -4.73
C PHE A 149 -20.70 -22.83 -5.08
N ARG A 150 -20.61 -23.24 -6.35
CA ARG A 150 -19.65 -24.27 -6.78
C ARG A 150 -18.21 -23.86 -6.51
N LYS A 151 -17.84 -22.62 -6.83
CA LYS A 151 -16.49 -22.10 -6.59
C LYS A 151 -16.16 -22.00 -5.09
N ALA A 152 -17.17 -21.75 -4.27
CA ALA A 152 -17.08 -21.77 -2.81
C ALA A 152 -17.16 -23.19 -2.19
N GLY A 153 -17.27 -24.25 -2.99
CA GLY A 153 -17.35 -25.63 -2.49
C GLY A 153 -18.74 -26.07 -2.00
N LEU A 154 -19.78 -25.26 -2.17
CA LEU A 154 -21.16 -25.50 -1.74
C LEU A 154 -22.16 -25.65 -2.91
N GLY A 155 -21.65 -26.14 -4.05
CA GLY A 155 -22.44 -26.26 -5.27
C GLY A 155 -23.59 -27.26 -5.18
N LYS A 156 -23.47 -28.28 -4.31
CA LYS A 156 -24.51 -29.30 -4.13
C LYS A 156 -25.69 -28.74 -3.34
N GLU A 157 -25.39 -28.08 -2.23
CA GLU A 157 -26.34 -27.41 -1.34
C GLU A 157 -27.14 -26.36 -2.11
N TYR A 158 -26.45 -25.57 -2.93
CA TYR A 158 -27.12 -24.58 -3.78
C TYR A 158 -27.97 -25.22 -4.88
N ALA A 159 -27.51 -26.32 -5.49
CA ALA A 159 -28.30 -27.02 -6.50
C ALA A 159 -29.59 -27.61 -5.91
N GLU A 160 -29.53 -28.15 -4.69
CA GLU A 160 -30.71 -28.63 -3.95
C GLU A 160 -31.67 -27.48 -3.63
N TYR A 161 -31.16 -26.34 -3.17
CA TYR A 161 -31.93 -25.12 -2.97
C TYR A 161 -32.63 -24.67 -4.26
N ALA A 162 -31.89 -24.51 -5.36
CA ALA A 162 -32.44 -24.06 -6.64
C ALA A 162 -33.51 -25.02 -7.16
N TYR A 163 -33.28 -26.33 -7.06
CA TYR A 163 -34.25 -27.35 -7.46
C TYR A 163 -35.53 -27.32 -6.60
N HIS A 164 -35.41 -27.04 -5.30
CA HIS A 164 -36.57 -26.87 -4.43
C HIS A 164 -37.38 -25.61 -4.78
N GLN A 165 -36.72 -24.50 -5.12
CA GLN A 165 -37.41 -23.29 -5.61
C GLN A 165 -38.13 -23.54 -6.95
N TYR A 166 -37.50 -24.29 -7.86
CA TYR A 166 -38.13 -24.74 -9.09
C TYR A 166 -39.39 -25.58 -8.85
N LYS A 167 -39.34 -26.53 -7.91
CA LYS A 167 -40.52 -27.35 -7.55
C LYS A 167 -41.68 -26.51 -7.01
N LYS A 168 -41.39 -25.47 -6.23
CA LYS A 168 -42.41 -24.55 -5.71
C LYS A 168 -43.08 -23.73 -6.82
N SER A 169 -42.34 -23.39 -7.88
CA SER A 169 -42.87 -22.61 -9.00
C SER A 169 -43.60 -23.46 -10.06
N SER A 170 -43.30 -24.77 -10.16
CA SER A 170 -43.88 -25.67 -11.16
C SER A 170 -45.05 -26.51 -10.62
N LYS A 171 -46.29 -26.28 -11.11
CA LYS A 171 -47.52 -26.99 -10.67
C LYS A 171 -47.70 -28.42 -11.20
N LYS A 172 -46.94 -28.89 -12.21
CA LYS A 172 -47.00 -30.27 -12.75
C LYS A 172 -45.64 -30.66 -13.38
N LEU A 173 -45.01 -31.74 -12.92
CA LEU A 173 -43.80 -32.32 -13.52
C LEU A 173 -44.18 -33.28 -14.67
N ASN A 174 -43.55 -33.12 -15.84
CA ASN A 174 -43.62 -34.03 -17.00
C ASN A 174 -42.36 -33.93 -17.88
N ASN A 175 -42.07 -34.88 -18.78
CA ASN A 175 -40.80 -34.97 -19.53
C ASN A 175 -40.28 -33.72 -20.29
N LEU A 176 -41.03 -32.61 -20.41
CA LEU A 176 -40.53 -31.27 -20.76
C LEU A 176 -39.72 -30.58 -19.63
N ASP A 177 -39.55 -31.22 -18.47
CA ASP A 177 -38.97 -30.64 -17.25
C ASP A 177 -37.52 -30.15 -17.39
N ARG A 178 -36.71 -30.75 -18.27
CA ARG A 178 -35.31 -30.32 -18.45
C ARG A 178 -35.20 -28.93 -19.09
N ILE A 179 -36.02 -28.63 -20.09
CA ILE A 179 -36.04 -27.31 -20.74
C ILE A 179 -36.57 -26.27 -19.75
N LYS A 180 -37.66 -26.60 -19.04
CA LYS A 180 -38.23 -25.72 -18.00
C LYS A 180 -37.25 -25.43 -16.87
N LEU A 181 -36.42 -26.40 -16.48
CA LEU A 181 -35.39 -26.20 -15.47
C LEU A 181 -34.27 -25.29 -15.98
N LEU A 182 -33.80 -25.47 -17.23
CA LEU A 182 -32.80 -24.59 -17.83
C LEU A 182 -33.30 -23.14 -17.92
N ASP A 183 -34.56 -22.93 -18.32
CA ASP A 183 -35.18 -21.60 -18.36
C ASP A 183 -35.32 -21.02 -16.95
N PHE A 184 -35.72 -21.84 -15.96
CA PHE A 184 -35.76 -21.43 -14.56
C PHE A 184 -34.39 -20.98 -14.04
N MET A 185 -33.30 -21.64 -14.45
CA MET A 185 -31.96 -21.27 -14.03
C MET A 185 -31.54 -19.87 -14.51
N GLU A 186 -32.18 -19.32 -15.54
CA GLU A 186 -31.97 -17.94 -16.02
C GLU A 186 -32.83 -16.90 -15.30
N THR A 187 -33.73 -17.32 -14.40
CA THR A 187 -34.55 -16.40 -13.60
C THR A 187 -33.76 -15.85 -12.41
N GLU A 188 -34.19 -14.69 -11.91
CA GLU A 188 -33.58 -14.03 -10.75
C GLU A 188 -33.71 -14.88 -9.48
N ASP A 189 -32.59 -15.05 -8.76
CA ASP A 189 -32.57 -15.67 -7.44
C ASP A 189 -32.60 -14.61 -6.34
N LYS A 190 -33.80 -14.32 -5.82
CA LYS A 190 -33.99 -13.41 -4.69
C LYS A 190 -33.39 -13.92 -3.37
N GLY A 191 -33.17 -15.23 -3.24
CA GLY A 191 -32.58 -15.82 -2.04
C GLY A 191 -31.06 -15.89 -2.07
N PHE A 192 -30.39 -15.47 -3.15
CA PHE A 192 -28.94 -15.58 -3.28
C PHE A 192 -28.17 -14.96 -2.11
N TRP A 193 -28.40 -13.68 -1.81
CA TRP A 193 -27.69 -12.97 -0.74
C TRP A 193 -28.05 -13.48 0.67
N PRO A 194 -29.32 -13.79 0.98
CA PRO A 194 -29.66 -14.49 2.23
C PRO A 194 -28.86 -15.79 2.40
N LEU A 195 -28.77 -16.63 1.37
CA LEU A 195 -27.96 -17.85 1.43
C LEU A 195 -26.46 -17.57 1.59
N VAL A 196 -25.92 -16.54 0.94
CA VAL A 196 -24.51 -16.11 1.12
C VAL A 196 -24.24 -15.73 2.59
N ILE A 197 -25.20 -15.11 3.27
CA ILE A 197 -25.11 -14.79 4.69
C ILE A 197 -25.16 -16.09 5.51
N ASP A 198 -26.24 -16.87 5.36
CA ASP A 198 -26.56 -18.03 6.20
C ASP A 198 -25.49 -19.13 6.13
N LEU A 199 -24.94 -19.36 4.94
CA LEU A 199 -23.92 -20.40 4.69
C LEU A 199 -22.49 -19.89 4.87
N ASN A 200 -22.32 -18.68 5.41
CA ASN A 200 -21.04 -18.06 5.69
C ASN A 200 -20.09 -18.00 4.49
N LEU A 201 -20.63 -17.76 3.29
CA LEU A 201 -19.87 -17.87 2.04
C LEU A 201 -18.73 -16.83 2.01
N PRO A 202 -17.56 -17.18 1.45
CA PRO A 202 -16.52 -16.22 1.12
C PRO A 202 -17.06 -15.09 0.24
N ILE A 203 -16.74 -13.84 0.58
CA ILE A 203 -17.14 -12.68 -0.21
C ILE A 203 -15.94 -11.85 -0.63
N CYS A 204 -16.09 -11.10 -1.71
CA CYS A 204 -15.13 -10.11 -2.19
C CYS A 204 -15.74 -8.71 -2.16
N ILE A 205 -15.04 -7.73 -1.61
CA ILE A 205 -15.46 -6.33 -1.55
C ILE A 205 -14.61 -5.51 -2.52
N THR A 206 -15.27 -4.80 -3.41
CA THR A 206 -14.66 -3.91 -4.41
C THR A 206 -15.41 -2.58 -4.46
N GLU A 207 -14.81 -1.54 -5.03
CA GLU A 207 -15.55 -0.34 -5.43
C GLU A 207 -16.13 -0.47 -6.84
N GLY A 208 -17.33 0.05 -7.02
CA GLY A 208 -18.00 0.13 -8.32
C GLY A 208 -18.73 -1.15 -8.73
N ALA A 209 -19.93 -0.96 -9.29
CA ALA A 209 -20.83 -2.05 -9.62
C ALA A 209 -20.31 -2.93 -10.77
N LYS A 210 -19.59 -2.37 -11.76
CA LYS A 210 -19.01 -3.17 -12.87
C LYS A 210 -17.99 -4.19 -12.37
N LYS A 211 -17.16 -3.81 -11.39
CA LYS A 211 -16.19 -4.71 -10.76
C LYS A 211 -16.84 -5.84 -10.00
N ALA A 212 -17.87 -5.53 -9.21
CA ALA A 212 -18.65 -6.57 -8.53
C ALA A 212 -19.37 -7.48 -9.54
N GLY A 213 -19.90 -6.91 -10.63
CA GLY A 213 -20.51 -7.67 -11.72
C GLY A 213 -19.51 -8.61 -12.41
N ALA A 214 -18.30 -8.15 -12.70
CA ALA A 214 -17.24 -8.95 -13.31
C ALA A 214 -16.85 -10.14 -12.41
N LEU A 215 -16.67 -9.88 -11.11
CA LEU A 215 -16.36 -10.92 -10.12
C LEU A 215 -17.48 -11.95 -9.98
N LEU A 216 -18.75 -11.51 -9.91
CA LEU A 216 -19.91 -12.41 -9.88
C LEU A 216 -19.99 -13.27 -11.15
N SER A 217 -19.63 -12.71 -12.30
CA SER A 217 -19.64 -13.41 -13.60
C SER A 217 -18.70 -14.61 -13.63
N ILE A 218 -17.61 -14.56 -12.87
CA ILE A 218 -16.59 -15.63 -12.76
C ILE A 218 -16.72 -16.45 -11.46
N GLY A 219 -17.87 -16.35 -10.76
CA GLY A 219 -18.20 -17.18 -9.60
C GLY A 219 -17.66 -16.67 -8.27
N ILE A 220 -17.38 -15.37 -8.11
CA ILE A 220 -16.99 -14.77 -6.83
C ILE A 220 -18.15 -13.91 -6.28
N ALA A 221 -18.64 -14.22 -5.07
CA ALA A 221 -19.69 -13.42 -4.41
C ALA A 221 -19.16 -12.01 -4.08
N ALA A 222 -19.50 -11.01 -4.89
CA ALA A 222 -18.90 -9.69 -4.80
C ALA A 222 -19.87 -8.57 -4.41
N ILE A 223 -19.45 -7.75 -3.45
CA ILE A 223 -20.19 -6.59 -2.93
C ILE A 223 -19.53 -5.31 -3.45
N SER A 224 -20.33 -4.40 -4.00
CA SER A 224 -19.84 -3.11 -4.50
C SER A 224 -20.01 -2.00 -3.49
N LEU A 225 -18.96 -1.22 -3.26
CA LEU A 225 -19.00 0.06 -2.56
C LEU A 225 -18.98 1.24 -3.54
N ALA A 226 -19.67 2.33 -3.22
CA ALA A 226 -19.56 3.57 -4.01
C ALA A 226 -18.16 4.23 -3.95
N GLY A 227 -17.32 3.80 -3.01
CA GLY A 227 -15.96 4.27 -2.85
C GLY A 227 -15.26 3.56 -1.70
N ILE A 228 -13.93 3.52 -1.74
CA ILE A 228 -13.08 2.74 -0.83
C ILE A 228 -13.30 3.01 0.67
N TRP A 229 -13.80 4.20 1.03
CA TRP A 229 -14.06 4.58 2.43
C TRP A 229 -15.49 4.31 2.88
N ASN A 230 -16.41 4.06 1.95
CA ASN A 230 -17.85 4.07 2.23
C ASN A 230 -18.32 2.82 2.98
N GLY A 231 -17.55 1.73 2.95
CA GLY A 231 -17.81 0.54 3.78
C GLY A 231 -17.44 0.71 5.25
N CYS A 232 -16.61 1.70 5.59
CA CYS A 232 -16.13 1.93 6.95
C CYS A 232 -16.01 3.42 7.31
N PRO A 233 -17.13 4.18 7.26
CA PRO A 233 -17.11 5.61 7.53
C PRO A 233 -16.67 5.91 8.97
N ILE A 234 -16.05 7.07 9.16
CA ILE A 234 -15.84 7.67 10.49
C ILE A 234 -17.08 8.51 10.78
N PRO A 235 -17.78 8.30 11.91
CA PRO A 235 -18.93 9.12 12.26
C PRO A 235 -18.53 10.59 12.37
N LYS A 236 -19.47 11.48 12.03
CA LYS A 236 -19.25 12.92 12.07
C LYS A 236 -20.39 13.63 12.78
N ASP A 237 -20.08 14.72 13.46
CA ASP A 237 -21.11 15.62 14.01
C ASP A 237 -21.77 16.47 12.89
N ALA A 238 -22.73 17.31 13.28
CA ALA A 238 -23.43 18.21 12.36
C ALA A 238 -22.52 19.26 11.69
N LEU A 239 -21.35 19.53 12.28
CA LEU A 239 -20.34 20.45 11.75
C LEU A 239 -19.31 19.74 10.85
N GLY A 240 -19.40 18.41 10.73
CA GLY A 240 -18.51 17.58 9.93
C GLY A 240 -17.22 17.15 10.66
N ASN A 241 -17.09 17.43 11.94
CA ASN A 241 -15.97 16.98 12.76
C ASN A 241 -16.09 15.49 13.03
N GLN A 242 -14.96 14.78 13.02
CA GLN A 242 -14.92 13.36 13.29
C GLN A 242 -15.25 13.10 14.76
N ILE A 243 -16.22 12.21 15.00
CA ILE A 243 -16.61 11.76 16.33
C ILE A 243 -16.48 10.23 16.38
N GLY A 244 -15.69 9.73 17.32
CA GLY A 244 -15.50 8.30 17.54
C GLY A 244 -14.62 7.57 16.52
N LEU A 245 -14.73 6.25 16.51
CA LEU A 245 -13.91 5.33 15.73
C LEU A 245 -14.63 4.90 14.44
N PRO A 246 -13.88 4.51 13.39
CA PRO A 246 -14.48 3.92 12.19
C PRO A 246 -15.24 2.63 12.53
N ARG A 247 -16.41 2.45 11.91
CA ARG A 247 -17.27 1.27 12.05
C ARG A 247 -17.73 0.77 10.67
N LEU A 248 -18.05 -0.51 10.56
CA LEU A 248 -18.69 -1.04 9.35
C LEU A 248 -20.07 -0.38 9.16
N ILE A 249 -20.48 -0.20 7.92
CA ILE A 249 -21.88 0.11 7.63
C ILE A 249 -22.77 -1.10 7.97
N PRO A 250 -24.04 -0.90 8.37
CA PRO A 250 -24.90 -2.00 8.83
C PRO A 250 -24.98 -3.17 7.83
N GLN A 251 -25.00 -2.87 6.53
CA GLN A 251 -25.05 -3.86 5.47
C GLN A 251 -23.82 -4.77 5.41
N LEU A 252 -22.62 -4.24 5.70
CA LEU A 252 -21.40 -5.04 5.74
C LEU A 252 -21.24 -5.78 7.07
N ASP A 253 -21.83 -5.26 8.14
CA ASP A 253 -21.81 -5.87 9.47
C ASP A 253 -22.48 -7.26 9.47
N LEU A 254 -23.48 -7.47 8.60
CA LEU A 254 -24.11 -8.79 8.36
C LEU A 254 -23.11 -9.87 7.92
N PHE A 255 -21.99 -9.48 7.31
CA PHE A 255 -20.96 -10.39 6.82
C PHE A 255 -19.77 -10.49 7.80
N ALA A 256 -19.77 -9.72 8.89
CA ALA A 256 -18.70 -9.68 9.89
C ALA A 256 -18.84 -10.85 10.88
N THR A 257 -18.71 -12.07 10.36
CA THR A 257 -18.94 -13.33 11.07
C THR A 257 -17.64 -14.11 11.20
N LYS A 258 -17.52 -14.86 12.31
CA LYS A 258 -16.32 -15.64 12.62
C LYS A 258 -15.99 -16.60 11.46
N ASP A 259 -14.70 -16.71 11.16
CA ASP A 259 -14.13 -17.61 10.15
C ASP A 259 -14.57 -17.34 8.70
N ARG A 260 -15.43 -16.35 8.44
CA ARG A 260 -15.77 -15.95 7.05
C ARG A 260 -14.53 -15.43 6.34
N GLU A 261 -14.26 -15.90 5.13
CA GLU A 261 -13.23 -15.29 4.29
C GLU A 261 -13.76 -13.99 3.66
N ILE A 262 -13.02 -12.90 3.86
CA ILE A 262 -13.31 -11.59 3.27
C ILE A 262 -12.13 -11.19 2.39
N SER A 263 -12.36 -11.21 1.08
CA SER A 263 -11.40 -10.68 0.10
C SER A 263 -11.67 -9.19 -0.13
N ILE A 264 -10.62 -8.36 -0.17
CA ILE A 264 -10.71 -6.93 -0.54
C ILE A 264 -9.96 -6.74 -1.87
N CYS A 265 -10.66 -6.21 -2.87
CA CYS A 265 -10.18 -6.01 -4.23
C CYS A 265 -10.44 -4.56 -4.66
N PHE A 266 -9.66 -3.61 -4.12
CA PHE A 266 -9.74 -2.21 -4.54
C PHE A 266 -8.83 -1.92 -5.74
N ASP A 267 -9.14 -0.85 -6.49
CA ASP A 267 -8.35 -0.43 -7.64
C ASP A 267 -6.88 -0.23 -7.29
N GLN A 268 -6.03 -0.64 -8.21
CA GLN A 268 -4.64 -0.20 -8.21
C GLN A 268 -4.55 1.25 -8.72
N ASP A 269 -3.46 1.94 -8.39
CA ASP A 269 -3.25 3.29 -8.89
C ASP A 269 -1.76 3.57 -9.00
N THR A 270 -1.35 4.39 -9.95
CA THR A 270 0.06 4.80 -10.13
C THR A 270 0.41 6.00 -9.26
N LEU A 271 -0.58 6.85 -8.92
CA LEU A 271 -0.36 8.05 -8.13
C LEU A 271 -0.16 7.70 -6.65
N LEU A 272 0.99 8.09 -6.10
CA LEU A 272 1.38 7.88 -4.69
C LEU A 272 0.26 8.21 -3.70
N LYS A 273 -0.35 9.39 -3.84
CA LYS A 273 -1.43 9.83 -2.93
C LYS A 273 -2.62 8.88 -2.95
N THR A 274 -3.01 8.40 -4.13
CA THR A 274 -4.12 7.45 -4.27
C THR A 274 -3.75 6.10 -3.71
N ARG A 275 -2.55 5.58 -4.00
CA ARG A 275 -2.02 4.32 -3.42
C ARG A 275 -2.05 4.34 -1.89
N ILE A 276 -1.62 5.45 -1.27
CA ILE A 276 -1.68 5.60 0.20
C ILE A 276 -3.12 5.56 0.69
N ASN A 277 -4.06 6.21 0.00
CA ASN A 277 -5.46 6.21 0.39
C ASN A 277 -6.09 4.82 0.26
N VAL A 278 -5.84 4.11 -0.84
CA VAL A 278 -6.28 2.72 -1.05
C VAL A 278 -5.73 1.83 0.07
N LYS A 279 -4.41 1.89 0.34
CA LYS A 279 -3.78 1.13 1.43
C LYS A 279 -4.46 1.40 2.77
N LYS A 280 -4.66 2.67 3.13
CA LYS A 280 -5.30 3.03 4.41
C LYS A 280 -6.77 2.58 4.48
N ALA A 281 -7.49 2.61 3.37
CA ALA A 281 -8.87 2.14 3.29
C ALA A 281 -8.94 0.61 3.46
N THR A 282 -8.11 -0.13 2.73
CA THR A 282 -7.96 -1.58 2.84
C THR A 282 -7.58 -2.00 4.26
N GLU A 283 -6.58 -1.36 4.87
CA GLU A 283 -6.16 -1.66 6.24
C GLU A 283 -7.25 -1.38 7.29
N ARG A 284 -8.04 -0.31 7.08
CA ARG A 284 -9.16 0.03 7.96
C ARG A 284 -10.30 -0.97 7.84
N LEU A 285 -10.77 -1.23 6.62
CA LEU A 285 -11.87 -2.15 6.35
C LEU A 285 -11.50 -3.57 6.77
N GLY A 286 -10.33 -4.05 6.33
CA GLY A 286 -9.80 -5.35 6.73
C GLY A 286 -9.56 -5.44 8.23
N GLY A 287 -9.11 -4.36 8.88
CA GLY A 287 -8.95 -4.32 10.32
C GLY A 287 -10.26 -4.48 11.09
N LEU A 288 -11.39 -3.98 10.57
CA LEU A 288 -12.71 -4.15 11.17
C LEU A 288 -13.20 -5.60 11.03
N PHE A 289 -13.13 -6.19 9.84
CA PHE A 289 -13.50 -7.59 9.62
C PHE A 289 -12.61 -8.57 10.41
N ASN A 290 -11.30 -8.33 10.45
CA ASN A 290 -10.38 -9.17 11.23
C ASN A 290 -10.69 -9.12 12.74
N ARG A 291 -11.15 -7.96 13.27
CA ARG A 291 -11.63 -7.85 14.66
C ARG A 291 -12.91 -8.62 14.92
N ALA A 292 -13.76 -8.78 13.91
CA ALA A 292 -14.96 -9.62 13.97
C ALA A 292 -14.65 -11.12 13.82
N GLY A 293 -13.38 -11.50 13.69
CA GLY A 293 -12.95 -12.89 13.54
C GLY A 293 -12.97 -13.42 12.11
N CYS A 294 -13.13 -12.55 11.11
CA CYS A 294 -13.06 -12.94 9.70
C CYS A 294 -11.61 -13.18 9.23
N GLN A 295 -11.45 -14.04 8.23
CA GLN A 295 -10.18 -14.28 7.56
C GLN A 295 -10.01 -13.31 6.39
N VAL A 296 -9.24 -12.23 6.60
CA VAL A 296 -9.10 -11.17 5.61
C VAL A 296 -7.98 -11.44 4.62
N LYS A 297 -8.33 -11.39 3.33
CA LYS A 297 -7.47 -11.55 2.17
C LYS A 297 -7.47 -10.28 1.31
N ILE A 298 -6.35 -9.95 0.70
CA ILE A 298 -6.19 -8.76 -0.14
C ILE A 298 -5.68 -9.20 -1.50
N LEU A 299 -6.39 -8.78 -2.55
CA LEU A 299 -5.97 -9.00 -3.93
C LEU A 299 -4.95 -7.92 -4.33
N THR A 300 -3.85 -8.37 -4.92
CA THR A 300 -2.84 -7.53 -5.55
C THR A 300 -2.34 -8.25 -6.79
N TRP A 301 -2.09 -7.54 -7.88
CA TRP A 301 -1.61 -8.11 -9.14
C TRP A 301 -0.48 -7.25 -9.73
N ASP A 302 0.37 -7.87 -10.54
CA ASP A 302 1.43 -7.19 -11.28
C ASP A 302 1.01 -7.05 -12.75
N ALA A 303 0.15 -6.07 -13.01
CA ALA A 303 -0.38 -5.76 -14.33
C ALA A 303 -0.77 -4.27 -14.42
N PRO A 304 -0.76 -3.67 -15.62
CA PRO A 304 -1.07 -2.24 -15.79
C PRO A 304 -2.56 -1.91 -15.56
N GLU A 305 -3.44 -2.92 -15.58
CA GLU A 305 -4.87 -2.75 -15.43
C GLU A 305 -5.23 -2.25 -14.04
N LYS A 306 -6.04 -1.18 -14.02
CA LYS A 306 -6.39 -0.46 -12.80
C LYS A 306 -7.42 -1.21 -11.97
N GLY A 307 -8.53 -1.58 -12.62
CA GLY A 307 -9.66 -2.28 -12.03
C GLY A 307 -9.60 -3.79 -12.28
N VAL A 308 -10.26 -4.54 -11.41
CA VAL A 308 -10.37 -6.00 -11.59
C VAL A 308 -11.23 -6.39 -12.79
N ASP A 309 -12.19 -5.56 -13.16
CA ASP A 309 -12.98 -5.70 -14.39
C ASP A 309 -12.10 -5.59 -15.64
N ASP A 310 -11.24 -4.56 -15.69
CA ASP A 310 -10.27 -4.38 -16.78
C ASP A 310 -9.25 -5.54 -16.83
N LEU A 311 -8.84 -6.04 -15.67
CA LEU A 311 -7.91 -7.16 -15.55
C LEU A 311 -8.51 -8.46 -16.12
N ILE A 312 -9.74 -8.80 -15.73
CA ILE A 312 -10.45 -9.98 -16.23
C ILE A 312 -10.68 -9.85 -17.74
N GLN A 313 -11.09 -8.67 -18.22
CA GLN A 313 -11.33 -8.42 -19.64
C GLN A 313 -10.06 -8.62 -20.49
N SER A 314 -8.91 -8.13 -20.01
CA SER A 314 -7.67 -8.09 -20.79
C SER A 314 -6.79 -9.33 -20.64
N LYS A 315 -6.73 -9.93 -19.44
CA LYS A 315 -5.86 -11.08 -19.11
C LYS A 315 -6.62 -12.41 -19.04
N GLY A 316 -7.95 -12.36 -18.97
CA GLY A 316 -8.81 -13.53 -18.87
C GLY A 316 -8.96 -14.07 -17.44
N GLN A 317 -9.85 -15.04 -17.29
CA GLN A 317 -10.19 -15.65 -16.01
C GLN A 317 -9.02 -16.43 -15.40
N ASP A 318 -8.23 -17.14 -16.19
CA ASP A 318 -7.10 -17.95 -15.70
C ASP A 318 -6.05 -17.08 -14.98
N TYR A 319 -5.73 -15.91 -15.55
CA TYR A 319 -4.84 -14.95 -14.89
C TYR A 319 -5.44 -14.46 -13.57
N PHE A 320 -6.72 -14.09 -13.57
CA PHE A 320 -7.41 -13.69 -12.34
C PHE A 320 -7.39 -14.79 -11.30
N GLU A 321 -7.55 -16.06 -11.69
CA GLU A 321 -7.50 -17.19 -10.76
C GLU A 321 -6.13 -17.32 -10.08
N SER A 322 -5.03 -17.11 -10.82
CA SER A 322 -3.69 -17.07 -10.21
C SER A 322 -3.53 -15.91 -9.21
N VAL A 323 -4.09 -14.74 -9.55
CA VAL A 323 -4.11 -13.56 -8.65
C VAL A 323 -4.93 -13.87 -7.41
N TYR A 324 -6.10 -14.49 -7.60
CA TYR A 324 -6.96 -14.95 -6.53
C TYR A 324 -6.14 -15.90 -5.64
N GLU A 325 -5.62 -17.02 -6.13
CA GLU A 325 -4.88 -17.98 -5.30
C GLU A 325 -3.68 -17.38 -4.54
N SER A 326 -3.01 -16.37 -5.12
CA SER A 326 -1.88 -15.66 -4.49
C SER A 326 -2.26 -14.55 -3.50
N ARG A 327 -3.55 -14.38 -3.19
CA ARG A 327 -4.07 -13.34 -2.27
C ARG A 327 -3.30 -13.30 -0.94
N LEU A 328 -2.92 -12.10 -0.54
CA LEU A 328 -2.18 -11.85 0.69
C LEU A 328 -3.10 -11.83 1.91
N SER A 329 -2.63 -12.31 3.06
CA SER A 329 -3.26 -11.98 4.33
C SER A 329 -3.12 -10.48 4.64
N LEU A 330 -3.97 -9.97 5.54
CA LEU A 330 -3.86 -8.57 6.01
C LEU A 330 -2.50 -8.25 6.65
N ALA A 331 -1.86 -9.23 7.29
CA ALA A 331 -0.53 -9.05 7.87
C ALA A 331 0.55 -8.93 6.77
N GLU A 332 0.55 -9.82 5.79
CA GLU A 332 1.50 -9.80 4.67
C GLU A 332 1.35 -8.52 3.83
N TYR A 333 0.11 -8.10 3.55
CA TYR A 333 -0.17 -6.86 2.84
C TYR A 333 0.39 -5.62 3.56
N LYS A 334 0.23 -5.56 4.89
CA LYS A 334 0.81 -4.48 5.72
C LYS A 334 2.34 -4.47 5.59
N ILE A 335 2.98 -5.64 5.70
CA ILE A 335 4.44 -5.80 5.61
C ILE A 335 4.97 -5.35 4.24
N GLN A 336 4.38 -5.83 3.13
CA GLN A 336 4.80 -5.39 1.79
C GLN A 336 4.67 -3.87 1.61
N GLY A 337 3.57 -3.30 2.10
CA GLY A 337 3.36 -1.86 2.02
C GLY A 337 4.33 -1.03 2.86
N PHE A 338 5.08 -1.62 3.80
CA PHE A 338 6.12 -0.95 4.58
C PHE A 338 7.46 -0.90 3.85
N LEU A 339 7.78 -1.96 3.10
CA LEU A 339 9.04 -2.12 2.36
C LEU A 339 9.06 -1.36 1.02
N ASN A 340 7.87 -1.08 0.47
CA ASN A 340 7.75 -0.41 -0.82
C ASN A 340 8.01 1.10 -0.69
N LEU A 341 9.23 1.51 -1.05
CA LEU A 341 9.58 2.91 -1.29
C LEU A 341 8.78 3.44 -2.48
N ILE A 342 8.13 4.60 -2.32
CA ILE A 342 7.58 5.32 -3.47
C ILE A 342 8.49 6.50 -3.82
N PRO A 343 9.26 6.41 -4.93
CA PRO A 343 10.18 7.46 -5.34
C PRO A 343 9.49 8.57 -6.12
N ASP A 344 10.07 9.77 -6.07
CA ASP A 344 9.78 10.89 -6.98
C ASP A 344 10.51 10.71 -8.32
N LEU A 345 11.67 10.03 -8.32
CA LEU A 345 12.44 9.71 -9.51
C LEU A 345 13.00 8.28 -9.42
N THR A 346 12.83 7.49 -10.48
CA THR A 346 13.50 6.20 -10.63
C THR A 346 14.57 6.29 -11.70
N ILE A 347 15.80 5.88 -11.36
CA ILE A 347 16.92 5.74 -12.31
C ILE A 347 17.34 4.26 -12.37
N ASN A 348 18.08 3.88 -13.42
CA ASN A 348 18.64 2.54 -13.56
C ASN A 348 20.10 2.68 -14.02
N GLU A 349 20.96 3.09 -13.10
CA GLU A 349 22.36 3.41 -13.41
C GLU A 349 23.29 2.67 -12.48
N ARG A 350 24.41 2.15 -13.02
CA ARG A 350 25.42 1.47 -12.20
C ARG A 350 25.93 2.37 -11.07
N TYR A 351 26.15 3.64 -11.39
CA TYR A 351 26.54 4.66 -10.42
C TYR A 351 25.53 5.81 -10.45
N ILE A 352 25.20 6.38 -9.30
CA ILE A 352 24.30 7.53 -9.24
C ILE A 352 24.95 8.69 -10.02
N PRO A 353 24.28 9.25 -11.04
CA PRO A 353 24.89 10.26 -11.89
C PRO A 353 25.09 11.57 -11.14
N GLU A 354 26.23 12.22 -11.38
CA GLU A 354 26.54 13.54 -10.78
C GLU A 354 25.54 14.62 -11.20
N SER A 355 25.04 14.49 -12.44
CA SER A 355 24.01 15.34 -13.03
C SER A 355 22.64 15.18 -12.38
N LEU A 356 22.46 14.23 -11.46
CA LEU A 356 21.23 14.11 -10.67
C LEU A 356 20.96 15.42 -9.92
N GLN A 357 19.91 16.12 -10.36
CA GLN A 357 19.39 17.33 -9.74
C GLN A 357 18.20 16.98 -8.86
N TYR A 358 18.02 17.75 -7.79
CA TYR A 358 16.82 17.75 -6.96
C TYR A 358 16.23 19.17 -6.93
N PRO A 359 14.92 19.32 -6.70
CA PRO A 359 14.29 20.63 -6.61
C PRO A 359 14.98 21.51 -5.55
N GLN A 360 15.27 22.77 -5.88
CA GLN A 360 15.96 23.68 -4.96
C GLN A 360 15.20 23.90 -3.64
N ASN A 361 13.87 23.77 -3.64
CA ASN A 361 13.05 23.87 -2.44
C ASN A 361 12.96 22.56 -1.63
N ALA A 362 13.48 21.42 -2.12
CA ALA A 362 13.48 20.15 -1.40
C ALA A 362 14.28 20.28 -0.10
N LYS A 363 13.69 19.90 1.04
CA LYS A 363 14.34 19.89 2.36
C LYS A 363 14.82 18.51 2.75
N LEU A 364 14.04 17.47 2.45
CA LEU A 364 14.40 16.08 2.69
C LEU A 364 14.69 15.40 1.35
N ILE A 365 15.94 15.02 1.13
CA ILE A 365 16.41 14.34 -0.08
C ILE A 365 16.83 12.93 0.29
N GLY A 366 16.17 11.93 -0.29
CA GLY A 366 16.44 10.52 -0.02
C GLY A 366 16.94 9.78 -1.25
N VAL A 367 17.95 8.91 -1.10
CA VAL A 367 18.45 8.06 -2.18
C VAL A 367 18.47 6.60 -1.75
N ARG A 368 17.66 5.78 -2.41
CA ARG A 368 17.76 4.33 -2.35
C ARG A 368 18.63 3.84 -3.50
N SER A 369 19.70 3.12 -3.19
CA SER A 369 20.53 2.47 -4.22
C SER A 369 21.34 1.34 -3.62
N LEU A 370 21.50 0.22 -4.32
CA LEU A 370 22.19 -0.95 -3.78
C LEU A 370 23.65 -0.67 -3.38
N HIS A 371 24.29 -1.63 -2.71
CA HIS A 371 25.69 -1.53 -2.36
C HIS A 371 26.58 -1.50 -3.62
N GLY A 372 27.65 -0.71 -3.60
CA GLY A 372 28.60 -0.63 -4.72
C GLY A 372 28.16 0.27 -5.89
N THR A 373 27.07 1.03 -5.76
CA THR A 373 26.54 1.93 -6.79
C THR A 373 26.93 3.41 -6.59
N GLY A 374 27.94 3.68 -5.76
CA GLY A 374 28.49 5.02 -5.59
C GLY A 374 27.64 6.00 -4.76
N LYS A 375 26.75 5.53 -3.87
CA LYS A 375 25.98 6.39 -2.93
C LYS A 375 26.86 7.39 -2.17
N THR A 376 27.87 6.87 -1.47
CA THR A 376 28.80 7.68 -0.68
C THR A 376 29.64 8.61 -1.56
N GLU A 377 29.99 8.18 -2.79
CA GLU A 377 30.70 9.03 -3.77
C GLU A 377 29.84 10.22 -4.23
N TRP A 378 28.56 9.95 -4.48
CA TRP A 378 27.60 10.98 -4.87
C TRP A 378 27.37 11.97 -3.72
N LEU A 379 27.19 11.48 -2.49
CA LEU A 379 27.11 12.32 -1.30
C LEU A 379 28.36 13.19 -1.14
N ALA A 380 29.56 12.62 -1.33
CA ALA A 380 30.83 13.36 -1.28
C ALA A 380 30.82 14.60 -2.18
N LYS A 381 30.38 14.42 -3.43
CA LYS A 381 30.35 15.48 -4.44
C LYS A 381 29.33 16.56 -4.10
N LYS A 382 28.17 16.18 -3.56
CA LYS A 382 27.17 17.15 -3.08
C LYS A 382 27.67 17.91 -1.85
N ILE A 383 28.34 17.23 -0.92
CA ILE A 383 28.99 17.86 0.24
C ILE A 383 30.00 18.91 -0.21
N ALA A 384 30.88 18.57 -1.14
CA ALA A 384 31.91 19.49 -1.63
C ALA A 384 31.31 20.81 -2.16
N TYR A 385 30.16 20.75 -2.85
CA TYR A 385 29.43 21.94 -3.28
C TYR A 385 28.98 22.80 -2.08
N TYR A 386 28.41 22.21 -1.04
CA TYR A 386 27.95 22.94 0.15
C TYR A 386 29.10 23.53 0.97
N LEU A 387 30.19 22.78 1.10
CA LEU A 387 31.41 23.24 1.74
C LEU A 387 32.02 24.44 1.02
N ALA A 388 32.09 24.40 -0.32
CA ALA A 388 32.57 25.51 -1.15
C ALA A 388 31.71 26.77 -1.03
N ASN A 389 30.43 26.63 -0.67
CA ASN A 389 29.51 27.74 -0.40
C ASN A 389 29.46 28.14 1.10
N HIS A 390 30.44 27.72 1.89
CA HIS A 390 30.56 28.01 3.33
C HIS A 390 29.37 27.54 4.18
N GLN A 391 28.60 26.55 3.71
CA GLN A 391 27.55 25.94 4.51
C GLN A 391 28.13 24.85 5.42
N LYS A 392 27.63 24.80 6.67
CA LYS A 392 28.06 23.80 7.65
C LYS A 392 27.45 22.44 7.31
N VAL A 393 28.24 21.38 7.39
CA VAL A 393 27.79 20.00 7.13
C VAL A 393 27.91 19.16 8.40
N ILE A 394 26.83 18.49 8.79
CA ILE A 394 26.82 17.50 9.87
C ILE A 394 26.59 16.11 9.28
N ILE A 395 27.51 15.19 9.54
CA ILE A 395 27.39 13.81 9.07
C ILE A 395 27.11 12.91 10.26
N ILE A 396 25.96 12.26 10.26
CA ILE A 396 25.49 11.38 11.33
C ILE A 396 25.60 9.94 10.84
N VAL A 397 26.35 9.13 11.58
CA VAL A 397 26.48 7.70 11.33
C VAL A 397 26.26 6.88 12.61
N HIS A 398 26.23 5.57 12.48
CA HIS A 398 26.01 4.65 13.60
C HIS A 398 27.31 4.13 14.24
N ARG A 399 28.50 4.43 13.68
CA ARG A 399 29.81 3.96 14.19
C ARG A 399 30.89 5.04 14.14
N GLU A 400 31.74 5.10 15.17
CA GLU A 400 32.83 6.09 15.23
C GLU A 400 33.90 5.89 14.15
N GLN A 401 34.30 4.65 13.86
CA GLN A 401 35.31 4.38 12.82
C GLN A 401 34.83 4.83 11.44
N LEU A 402 33.56 4.52 11.12
CA LEU A 402 32.91 4.99 9.90
C LEU A 402 32.84 6.53 9.87
N ALA A 403 32.51 7.16 11.01
CA ALA A 403 32.47 8.62 11.10
C ALA A 403 33.83 9.25 10.76
N ARG A 404 34.93 8.69 11.29
CA ARG A 404 36.29 9.17 11.01
C ARG A 404 36.74 8.93 9.58
N GLU A 405 36.32 7.82 8.98
CA GLU A 405 36.59 7.51 7.57
C GLU A 405 35.87 8.50 6.66
N LEU A 406 34.57 8.71 6.89
CA LEU A 406 33.77 9.68 6.15
C LEU A 406 34.29 11.11 6.35
N ALA A 407 34.65 11.49 7.59
CA ALA A 407 35.26 12.78 7.89
C ALA A 407 36.48 13.05 7.00
N ARG A 408 37.45 12.11 6.99
CA ARG A 408 38.64 12.18 6.13
C ARG A 408 38.30 12.24 4.65
N ARG A 409 37.34 11.43 4.21
CA ARG A 409 36.92 11.36 2.81
C ARG A 409 36.28 12.66 2.33
N PHE A 410 35.52 13.34 3.18
CA PHE A 410 34.80 14.55 2.84
C PHE A 410 35.56 15.84 3.18
N GLY A 411 36.77 15.72 3.73
CA GLY A 411 37.58 16.88 4.14
C GLY A 411 36.94 17.68 5.28
N ILE A 412 36.23 17.01 6.19
CA ILE A 412 35.67 17.61 7.40
C ILE A 412 36.22 16.92 8.64
N ASP A 413 36.01 17.53 9.80
CA ASP A 413 36.58 17.04 11.05
C ASP A 413 35.72 15.93 11.66
N TYR A 414 36.33 15.02 12.40
CA TYR A 414 35.57 14.21 13.35
C TYR A 414 35.30 15.02 14.62
N ARG A 415 34.13 14.84 15.24
CA ARG A 415 33.67 15.68 16.35
C ARG A 415 34.66 15.90 17.51
N THR A 416 35.57 14.96 17.80
CA THR A 416 36.55 15.12 18.91
C THR A 416 37.81 15.86 18.49
N GLU A 417 38.07 15.97 17.18
CA GLU A 417 39.26 16.61 16.59
C GLU A 417 39.06 18.13 16.41
N VAL A 418 37.82 18.62 16.59
CA VAL A 418 37.44 20.04 16.45
C VAL A 418 38.19 20.95 17.44
N LYS A 419 38.74 20.43 18.54
CA LYS A 419 39.38 21.23 19.60
C LYS A 419 40.87 21.53 19.39
N ASP A 420 41.54 20.86 18.45
CA ASP A 420 43.01 20.87 18.37
C ASP A 420 43.58 21.84 17.32
N ASN A 421 42.76 22.57 16.56
CA ASN A 421 43.21 23.43 15.45
C ASN A 421 42.41 24.74 15.33
N GLN A 422 43.08 25.85 14.98
CA GLN A 422 42.50 27.21 14.91
C GLN A 422 41.48 27.44 13.77
N CYS A 423 41.44 26.57 12.75
CA CYS A 423 40.50 26.63 11.62
C CYS A 423 39.43 25.50 11.63
N PHE A 424 39.44 24.62 12.64
CA PHE A 424 38.64 23.40 12.67
C PHE A 424 37.19 23.65 13.17
N GLY A 425 36.21 22.93 12.62
CA GLY A 425 34.78 23.14 12.84
C GLY A 425 34.17 24.29 12.01
N GLN A 426 34.99 25.00 11.22
CA GLN A 426 34.53 26.08 10.34
C GLN A 426 33.54 25.60 9.26
N PHE A 427 33.54 24.30 8.97
CA PHE A 427 32.72 23.70 7.91
C PHE A 427 31.76 22.61 8.42
N GLY A 428 31.70 22.37 9.73
CA GLY A 428 30.92 21.30 10.36
C GLY A 428 31.78 20.09 10.75
N TYR A 429 31.16 18.94 11.02
CA TYR A 429 31.87 17.72 11.45
C TYR A 429 31.03 16.44 11.30
N ALA A 430 31.71 15.29 11.27
CA ALA A 430 31.09 13.98 11.38
C ALA A 430 30.99 13.52 12.84
N LEU A 431 29.91 12.83 13.19
CA LEU A 431 29.71 12.21 14.50
C LEU A 431 28.94 10.88 14.42
N CYS A 432 29.15 10.07 15.45
CA CYS A 432 28.28 8.94 15.74
C CYS A 432 27.01 9.42 16.45
N ILE A 433 25.84 8.87 16.14
CA ILE A 433 24.56 9.31 16.71
C ILE A 433 24.49 9.20 18.24
N ASP A 434 25.25 8.28 18.85
CA ASP A 434 25.43 8.16 20.31
C ASP A 434 25.86 9.47 20.97
N SER A 435 26.55 10.31 20.20
CA SER A 435 27.16 11.55 20.64
C SER A 435 26.26 12.77 20.46
N LEU A 436 25.09 12.60 19.85
CA LEU A 436 24.17 13.68 19.53
C LEU A 436 23.34 14.04 20.77
N HIS A 437 24.01 14.51 21.83
CA HIS A 437 23.36 14.95 23.07
C HIS A 437 24.22 15.95 23.87
N PRO A 438 23.62 16.79 24.75
CA PRO A 438 24.38 17.82 25.49
C PRO A 438 25.45 17.28 26.46
N LYS A 439 25.30 16.05 26.97
CA LYS A 439 26.29 15.42 27.87
C LYS A 439 27.50 14.81 27.16
N ALA A 440 27.59 14.97 25.85
CA ALA A 440 28.67 14.39 25.06
C ALA A 440 29.98 15.13 25.34
N LYS A 441 31.12 14.54 24.97
CA LYS A 441 32.43 15.19 25.06
C LYS A 441 33.07 15.17 23.66
N PRO A 442 33.12 16.30 22.93
CA PRO A 442 32.47 17.59 23.25
C PRO A 442 30.93 17.52 23.24
N ALA A 443 30.31 18.47 23.93
CA ALA A 443 28.85 18.56 24.04
C ALA A 443 28.24 18.93 22.68
N PHE A 444 27.08 18.36 22.37
CA PHE A 444 26.30 18.75 21.19
C PHE A 444 25.13 19.63 21.62
N ASP A 445 25.10 20.86 21.11
CA ASP A 445 23.98 21.79 21.24
C ASP A 445 23.22 21.87 19.91
N PRO A 446 21.97 21.36 19.83
CA PRO A 446 21.16 21.45 18.62
C PRO A 446 20.64 22.87 18.35
N GLU A 447 20.67 23.76 19.34
CA GLU A 447 20.17 25.15 19.21
C GLU A 447 21.27 26.13 18.81
N ALA A 448 22.52 25.66 18.66
CA ALA A 448 23.62 26.50 18.23
C ALA A 448 23.33 27.12 16.85
N LYS A 449 23.49 28.45 16.74
CA LYS A 449 23.19 29.23 15.53
C LYS A 449 23.88 28.70 14.27
N GLN A 450 25.04 28.06 14.42
CA GLN A 450 25.77 27.45 13.31
C GLN A 450 25.00 26.35 12.57
N TRP A 451 23.89 25.85 13.12
CA TRP A 451 23.06 24.82 12.52
C TRP A 451 21.85 25.33 11.74
N GLU A 452 21.61 26.65 11.71
CA GLU A 452 20.43 27.23 11.06
C GLU A 452 20.35 26.82 9.58
N ASP A 453 21.37 27.07 8.76
CA ASP A 453 21.39 26.64 7.35
C ASP A 453 22.30 25.43 7.09
N ALA A 454 22.44 24.54 8.08
CA ALA A 454 23.30 23.39 7.94
C ALA A 454 22.73 22.31 7.00
N VAL A 455 23.64 21.50 6.46
CA VAL A 455 23.32 20.30 5.69
C VAL A 455 23.55 19.08 6.58
N VAL A 456 22.48 18.36 6.90
CA VAL A 456 22.53 17.11 7.66
C VAL A 456 22.58 15.94 6.70
N ILE A 457 23.49 15.01 6.93
CA ILE A 457 23.69 13.82 6.10
C ILE A 457 23.63 12.60 6.98
N ILE A 458 22.78 11.66 6.60
CA ILE A 458 22.63 10.37 7.27
C ILE A 458 22.86 9.28 6.23
N ASP A 459 24.12 8.85 6.12
CA ASP A 459 24.49 7.68 5.31
C ASP A 459 24.14 6.41 6.11
N GLU A 460 23.64 5.39 5.41
CA GLU A 460 23.10 4.16 6.03
C GLU A 460 21.99 4.49 7.06
N VAL A 461 21.01 5.32 6.65
CA VAL A 461 19.97 5.83 7.57
C VAL A 461 19.19 4.73 8.28
N GLU A 462 18.95 3.58 7.64
CA GLU A 462 18.25 2.46 8.27
C GLU A 462 19.06 1.93 9.46
N GLN A 463 20.38 1.82 9.29
CA GLN A 463 21.29 1.37 10.35
C GLN A 463 21.42 2.42 11.47
N VAL A 464 21.45 3.71 11.12
CA VAL A 464 21.48 4.82 12.09
C VAL A 464 20.22 4.83 12.96
N LEU A 465 19.04 4.75 12.34
CA LEU A 465 17.77 4.72 13.06
C LEU A 465 17.63 3.46 13.90
N TRP A 466 18.01 2.30 13.37
CA TRP A 466 17.98 1.06 14.12
C TRP A 466 18.88 1.12 15.36
N HIS A 467 20.11 1.63 15.22
CA HIS A 467 21.06 1.78 16.32
C HIS A 467 20.57 2.79 17.38
N LEU A 468 19.99 3.92 16.95
CA LEU A 468 19.38 4.88 17.86
C LEU A 468 18.30 4.23 18.75
N LEU A 469 17.44 3.42 18.14
CA LEU A 469 16.27 2.85 18.81
C LEU A 469 16.60 1.59 19.61
N ASN A 470 17.55 0.77 19.15
CA ASN A 470 17.82 -0.56 19.70
C ASN A 470 19.22 -0.71 20.29
N GLY A 471 20.19 0.09 19.85
CA GLY A 471 21.59 -0.02 20.25
C GLY A 471 21.78 0.14 21.76
N GLY A 472 22.58 -0.76 22.34
CA GLY A 472 22.88 -0.77 23.78
C GLY A 472 23.70 0.45 24.23
N THR A 473 24.56 0.98 23.36
CA THR A 473 25.39 2.17 23.64
C THR A 473 24.54 3.45 23.74
N CYS A 474 23.45 3.54 22.98
CA CYS A 474 22.49 4.63 23.07
C CYS A 474 21.61 4.56 24.34
N GLN A 475 21.45 3.39 24.97
CA GLN A 475 20.41 3.12 25.98
C GLN A 475 20.36 4.17 27.10
N LYS A 476 21.51 4.57 27.67
CA LYS A 476 21.58 5.53 28.79
C LYS A 476 21.15 6.95 28.41
N ASN A 477 21.33 7.35 27.15
CA ASN A 477 21.07 8.70 26.67
C ASN A 477 19.99 8.76 25.58
N ARG A 478 19.32 7.65 25.24
CA ARG A 478 18.42 7.53 24.08
C ARG A 478 17.38 8.64 24.00
N VAL A 479 16.70 8.93 25.10
CA VAL A 479 15.69 10.02 25.15
C VAL A 479 16.31 11.38 24.84
N ARG A 480 17.54 11.65 25.33
CA ARG A 480 18.26 12.89 25.04
C ARG A 480 18.68 12.95 23.58
N ILE A 481 19.22 11.85 23.05
CA ILE A 481 19.62 11.73 21.65
C ILE A 481 18.42 11.98 20.74
N LEU A 482 17.29 11.32 21.00
CA LEU A 482 16.05 11.51 20.24
C LEU A 482 15.57 12.96 20.27
N LYS A 483 15.61 13.61 21.44
CA LYS A 483 15.21 15.02 21.58
C LYS A 483 16.14 15.93 20.78
N THR A 484 17.45 15.76 20.90
CA THR A 484 18.45 16.54 20.17
C THR A 484 18.38 16.30 18.65
N PHE A 485 18.20 15.05 18.24
CA PHE A 485 18.01 14.69 16.83
C PHE A 485 16.78 15.35 16.25
N LYS A 486 15.65 15.30 16.97
CA LYS A 486 14.43 16.01 16.60
C LYS A 486 14.67 17.51 16.42
N GLN A 487 15.28 18.16 17.41
CA GLN A 487 15.55 19.61 17.37
C GLN A 487 16.45 19.99 16.18
N LEU A 488 17.52 19.22 15.94
CA LEU A 488 18.42 19.46 14.81
C LEU A 488 17.66 19.37 13.47
N LEU A 489 16.88 18.31 13.26
CA LEU A 489 16.11 18.14 12.03
C LEU A 489 15.09 19.25 11.84
N GLN A 490 14.40 19.66 12.91
CA GLN A 490 13.43 20.75 12.87
C GLN A 490 14.09 22.07 12.48
N ARG A 491 15.23 22.41 13.09
CA ARG A 491 15.95 23.65 12.80
C ARG A 491 16.41 23.73 11.34
N VAL A 492 17.04 22.66 10.86
CA VAL A 492 17.54 22.55 9.48
C VAL A 492 16.40 22.56 8.47
N ALA A 493 15.26 21.95 8.80
CA ALA A 493 14.10 21.93 7.93
C ALA A 493 13.35 23.27 7.88
N GLN A 494 13.39 24.06 8.96
CA GLN A 494 12.75 25.39 9.08
C GLN A 494 13.55 26.49 8.38
N SER A 495 14.86 26.33 8.29
CA SER A 495 15.73 27.37 7.75
C SER A 495 15.57 27.56 6.25
N LYS A 496 16.21 28.60 5.72
CA LYS A 496 16.07 28.97 4.32
C LYS A 496 16.80 27.98 3.42
N GLU A 497 18.07 27.71 3.72
CA GLU A 497 18.95 26.93 2.85
C GLU A 497 19.23 25.51 3.38
N GLY A 498 18.87 25.21 4.63
CA GLY A 498 19.14 23.90 5.25
C GLY A 498 18.55 22.71 4.50
N LYS A 499 19.28 21.58 4.54
CA LYS A 499 18.98 20.33 3.81
C LYS A 499 19.23 19.10 4.66
N ILE A 500 18.44 18.05 4.44
CA ILE A 500 18.60 16.75 5.06
C ILE A 500 18.75 15.71 3.95
N PHE A 501 19.94 15.12 3.83
CA PHE A 501 20.22 14.00 2.92
C PHE A 501 20.18 12.68 3.68
N ILE A 502 19.46 11.71 3.15
CA ILE A 502 19.45 10.33 3.64
C ILE A 502 19.78 9.38 2.50
N ALA A 503 20.61 8.38 2.76
CA ALA A 503 20.96 7.37 1.77
C ALA A 503 21.03 5.99 2.42
N ASP A 504 20.54 4.97 1.70
CA ASP A 504 20.61 3.59 2.13
C ASP A 504 20.39 2.64 0.95
N ALA A 505 20.82 1.38 1.06
CA ALA A 505 20.43 0.33 0.11
C ALA A 505 18.97 -0.10 0.29
N ASP A 506 18.50 -0.08 1.53
CA ASP A 506 17.21 -0.61 1.94
C ASP A 506 16.24 0.51 2.36
N LEU A 507 16.53 1.76 1.96
CA LEU A 507 15.72 2.93 2.29
C LEU A 507 14.23 2.67 2.02
N CYS A 508 13.43 2.73 3.07
CA CYS A 508 12.00 2.42 3.01
C CYS A 508 11.12 3.60 3.42
N SER A 509 9.82 3.50 3.13
CA SER A 509 8.87 4.56 3.50
C SER A 509 8.68 4.71 5.01
N ILE A 510 8.97 3.68 5.83
CA ILE A 510 8.90 3.82 7.29
C ILE A 510 9.90 4.86 7.77
N SER A 511 11.17 4.71 7.38
CA SER A 511 12.26 5.56 7.84
C SER A 511 12.08 7.01 7.38
N ILE A 512 11.59 7.21 6.15
CA ILE A 512 11.20 8.54 5.66
C ILE A 512 10.07 9.12 6.51
N ASN A 513 8.99 8.37 6.74
CA ASN A 513 7.85 8.85 7.54
C ASN A 513 8.27 9.16 8.98
N TYR A 514 9.17 8.36 9.56
CA TYR A 514 9.71 8.60 10.90
C TYR A 514 10.45 9.94 10.98
N LEU A 515 11.32 10.23 10.01
CA LEU A 515 12.02 11.51 9.92
C LEU A 515 11.04 12.68 9.70
N GLU A 516 10.04 12.52 8.84
CA GLU A 516 8.98 13.52 8.66
C GLU A 516 8.20 13.79 9.97
N GLN A 517 7.95 12.75 10.77
CA GLN A 517 7.31 12.91 12.08
C GLN A 517 8.21 13.62 13.10
N LEU A 518 9.52 13.40 13.07
CA LEU A 518 10.47 14.15 13.90
C LEU A 518 10.49 15.64 13.51
N ILE A 519 10.50 15.95 12.20
CA ILE A 519 10.36 17.32 11.71
C ILE A 519 9.01 17.91 12.20
N GLY A 520 7.93 17.14 12.14
CA GLY A 520 6.65 17.49 12.77
C GLY A 520 5.77 18.43 11.95
N TYR A 521 6.19 18.79 10.74
CA TYR A 521 5.40 19.53 9.76
C TYR A 521 5.79 19.11 8.34
N LYS A 522 4.94 19.41 7.37
CA LYS A 522 5.16 18.99 5.98
C LYS A 522 6.28 19.82 5.35
N VAL A 523 7.30 19.15 4.84
CA VAL A 523 8.38 19.76 4.09
C VAL A 523 8.44 19.22 2.65
N PRO A 524 8.89 20.01 1.67
CA PRO A 524 9.14 19.49 0.33
C PRO A 524 10.21 18.38 0.41
N LYS A 525 9.93 17.24 -0.22
CA LYS A 525 10.86 16.09 -0.25
C LYS A 525 11.10 15.62 -1.67
N PHE A 526 12.22 14.95 -1.87
CA PHE A 526 12.60 14.35 -3.15
C PHE A 526 13.31 13.02 -2.93
N ILE A 527 12.68 11.92 -3.34
CA ILE A 527 13.13 10.55 -3.12
C ILE A 527 13.54 9.93 -4.46
N VAL A 528 14.77 9.47 -4.54
CA VAL A 528 15.34 8.81 -5.72
C VAL A 528 15.48 7.32 -5.44
N ASN A 529 15.01 6.49 -6.35
CA ASN A 529 15.26 5.05 -6.34
C ASN A 529 16.13 4.67 -7.54
N ASN A 530 17.35 4.20 -7.28
CA ASN A 530 18.17 3.58 -8.29
C ASN A 530 17.89 2.08 -8.33
N SER A 531 17.16 1.68 -9.36
CA SER A 531 16.73 0.30 -9.63
C SER A 531 17.83 -0.61 -10.19
N TYR A 532 19.05 -0.08 -10.40
CA TYR A 532 20.16 -0.89 -10.89
C TYR A 532 20.51 -2.03 -9.93
N VAL A 533 20.42 -3.25 -10.45
CA VAL A 533 20.86 -4.46 -9.77
C VAL A 533 22.18 -4.90 -10.38
N PRO A 534 23.30 -4.88 -9.63
CA PRO A 534 24.57 -5.39 -10.12
C PRO A 534 24.40 -6.84 -10.59
N LYS A 535 24.84 -7.15 -11.82
CA LYS A 535 24.94 -8.54 -12.27
C LYS A 535 25.88 -9.28 -11.34
N ALA A 536 25.32 -10.16 -10.53
CA ALA A 536 26.07 -11.02 -9.64
C ALA A 536 25.64 -12.45 -9.97
N GLU A 537 26.56 -13.27 -10.47
CA GLU A 537 26.39 -14.72 -10.60
C GLU A 537 26.49 -15.34 -9.20
N ARG A 538 25.51 -15.05 -8.35
CA ARG A 538 25.42 -15.59 -7.00
C ARG A 538 24.30 -16.63 -6.96
N LEU A 539 24.67 -17.86 -6.67
CA LEU A 539 23.71 -18.91 -6.36
C LEU A 539 23.22 -18.72 -4.92
N LEU A 540 21.91 -18.60 -4.76
CA LEU A 540 21.27 -18.54 -3.44
C LEU A 540 20.85 -19.95 -3.03
N TYR A 541 21.42 -20.44 -1.94
CA TYR A 541 21.04 -21.73 -1.34
C TYR A 541 20.20 -21.50 -0.10
N ARG A 542 19.04 -22.15 -0.02
CA ARG A 542 18.18 -22.16 1.17
C ARG A 542 18.22 -23.55 1.80
N PHE A 543 18.79 -23.63 2.99
CA PHE A 543 18.80 -24.85 3.80
C PHE A 543 17.57 -24.84 4.72
N LEU A 544 16.70 -25.85 4.62
CA LEU A 544 15.41 -25.89 5.32
C LEU A 544 15.46 -26.64 6.67
N LYS A 545 16.54 -27.39 6.91
CA LYS A 545 16.72 -28.12 8.17
C LYS A 545 17.06 -27.18 9.32
N LYS A 546 16.66 -27.56 10.53
CA LYS A 546 16.97 -26.79 11.76
C LYS A 546 18.43 -26.92 12.17
N ASP A 547 19.12 -27.97 11.74
CA ASP A 547 20.56 -28.14 11.96
C ASP A 547 21.38 -27.56 10.80
N PRO A 548 22.59 -27.03 11.06
CA PRO A 548 23.42 -26.44 10.01
C PRO A 548 24.27 -27.48 9.27
N GLY A 549 24.03 -28.80 9.43
CA GLY A 549 24.90 -29.84 8.88
C GLY A 549 25.07 -29.74 7.36
N GLU A 550 23.97 -29.47 6.64
CA GLU A 550 24.01 -29.26 5.18
C GLU A 550 24.81 -28.03 4.79
N LEU A 551 24.63 -26.92 5.51
CA LEU A 551 25.40 -25.69 5.31
C LEU A 551 26.89 -25.95 5.53
N ILE A 552 27.27 -26.61 6.63
CA ILE A 552 28.67 -26.92 6.95
C ILE A 552 29.28 -27.83 5.89
N SER A 553 28.58 -28.89 5.48
CA SER A 553 29.05 -29.77 4.41
C SER A 553 29.26 -29.02 3.10
N HIS A 554 28.36 -28.09 2.77
CA HIS A 554 28.50 -27.26 1.57
C HIS A 554 29.70 -26.32 1.66
N LEU A 555 29.92 -25.70 2.83
CA LEU A 555 31.09 -24.85 3.09
C LEU A 555 32.40 -25.64 2.94
N GLU A 556 32.49 -26.84 3.51
CA GLU A 556 33.68 -27.70 3.40
C GLU A 556 34.02 -28.04 1.95
N ASN A 557 33.01 -28.39 1.15
CA ASN A 557 33.20 -28.71 -0.26
C ASN A 557 33.73 -27.48 -1.04
N ASN A 558 33.27 -26.28 -0.71
CA ASN A 558 33.78 -25.05 -1.31
C ASN A 558 35.22 -24.74 -0.87
N ILE A 559 35.54 -24.91 0.42
CA ILE A 559 36.90 -24.73 0.95
C ILE A 559 37.87 -25.72 0.29
N LYS A 560 37.49 -27.00 0.15
CA LYS A 560 38.29 -28.03 -0.55
C LYS A 560 38.57 -27.69 -2.01
N LYS A 561 37.65 -26.98 -2.67
CA LYS A 561 37.83 -26.46 -4.04
C LYS A 561 38.71 -25.21 -4.11
N GLY A 562 39.23 -24.73 -2.98
CA GLY A 562 40.05 -23.52 -2.90
C GLY A 562 39.26 -22.22 -2.92
N HIS A 563 37.94 -22.26 -2.72
CA HIS A 563 37.13 -21.05 -2.65
C HIS A 563 37.34 -20.34 -1.30
N LYS A 564 37.42 -19.00 -1.33
CA LYS A 564 37.44 -18.17 -0.13
C LYS A 564 36.04 -18.08 0.46
N VAL A 565 35.95 -18.23 1.78
CA VAL A 565 34.67 -18.30 2.49
C VAL A 565 34.61 -17.26 3.60
N ILE A 566 33.49 -16.55 3.67
CA ILE A 566 33.08 -15.74 4.82
C ILE A 566 31.85 -16.38 5.47
N ILE A 567 31.92 -16.59 6.79
CA ILE A 567 30.83 -17.22 7.56
C ILE A 567 30.32 -16.22 8.58
N HIS A 568 29.10 -15.73 8.40
CA HIS A 568 28.42 -14.88 9.38
C HIS A 568 27.64 -15.75 10.39
N THR A 569 27.74 -15.45 11.69
CA THR A 569 27.04 -16.18 12.77
C THR A 569 26.53 -15.20 13.83
N ASP A 570 25.53 -15.58 14.61
CA ASP A 570 25.00 -14.81 15.75
C ASP A 570 25.54 -15.32 17.10
N GLY A 571 26.22 -16.47 17.10
CA GLY A 571 26.73 -17.16 18.28
C GLY A 571 27.93 -16.45 18.95
N GLN A 572 27.64 -15.49 19.84
CA GLN A 572 28.67 -14.75 20.60
C GLN A 572 29.17 -15.47 21.86
N LYS A 573 28.34 -16.34 22.45
CA LYS A 573 28.63 -16.99 23.75
C LYS A 573 29.64 -18.11 23.58
N TYR A 574 30.48 -18.30 24.60
CA TYR A 574 31.54 -19.33 24.63
C TYR A 574 31.02 -20.76 24.34
N GLN A 575 29.79 -21.04 24.74
CA GLN A 575 29.14 -22.35 24.60
C GLN A 575 28.33 -22.49 23.29
N SER A 576 28.36 -21.51 22.38
CA SER A 576 27.60 -21.63 21.14
C SER A 576 28.23 -22.70 20.24
N THR A 577 27.46 -23.75 19.97
CA THR A 577 27.88 -24.90 19.15
C THR A 577 28.36 -24.49 17.75
N TRP A 578 27.83 -23.39 17.20
CA TRP A 578 28.19 -22.87 15.88
C TRP A 578 28.60 -21.39 15.91
N GLY A 579 29.14 -20.94 17.05
CA GLY A 579 29.73 -19.62 17.19
C GLY A 579 31.08 -19.48 16.49
N THR A 580 31.58 -18.25 16.36
CA THR A 580 32.83 -17.94 15.63
C THR A 580 34.03 -18.76 16.11
N ARG A 581 34.15 -18.98 17.43
CA ARG A 581 35.25 -19.75 18.03
C ARG A 581 35.17 -21.24 17.69
N THR A 582 33.97 -21.81 17.76
CA THR A 582 33.77 -23.23 17.48
C THR A 582 34.00 -23.51 16.00
N LEU A 583 33.50 -22.63 15.13
CA LEU A 583 33.76 -22.68 13.68
C LEU A 583 35.25 -22.51 13.36
N GLU A 584 35.94 -21.52 13.96
CA GLU A 584 37.38 -21.34 13.79
C GLU A 584 38.14 -22.60 14.21
N SER A 585 37.86 -23.15 15.39
CA SER A 585 38.52 -24.37 15.88
C SER A 585 38.21 -25.59 15.02
N TYR A 586 36.97 -25.70 14.52
CA TYR A 586 36.54 -26.76 13.61
C TYR A 586 37.33 -26.71 12.29
N PHE A 587 37.34 -25.55 11.63
CA PHE A 587 38.02 -25.39 10.36
C PHE A 587 39.56 -25.41 10.48
N LYS A 588 40.14 -24.92 11.58
CA LYS A 588 41.59 -25.05 11.85
C LYS A 588 42.01 -26.51 12.00
N ARG A 589 41.19 -27.35 12.65
CA ARG A 589 41.46 -28.79 12.77
C ARG A 589 41.35 -29.50 11.44
N LYS A 590 40.37 -29.12 10.61
CA LYS A 590 40.09 -29.78 9.33
C LYS A 590 40.98 -29.31 8.18
N PHE A 591 41.41 -28.05 8.22
CA PHE A 591 42.24 -27.40 7.20
C PHE A 591 43.41 -26.64 7.87
N PRO A 592 44.39 -27.36 8.44
CA PRO A 592 45.46 -26.76 9.24
C PRO A 592 46.41 -25.85 8.45
N SER A 593 46.48 -26.01 7.13
CA SER A 593 47.31 -25.18 6.24
C SER A 593 46.67 -23.85 5.84
N LEU A 594 45.36 -23.65 6.08
CA LEU A 594 44.65 -22.44 5.64
C LEU A 594 44.73 -21.30 6.66
N LYS A 595 44.73 -20.07 6.15
CA LYS A 595 44.76 -18.88 7.00
C LYS A 595 43.33 -18.51 7.41
N ILE A 596 43.00 -18.74 8.68
CA ILE A 596 41.67 -18.46 9.22
C ILE A 596 41.72 -17.20 10.08
N LEU A 597 40.92 -16.20 9.72
CA LEU A 597 40.74 -14.94 10.44
C LEU A 597 39.38 -14.94 11.14
N ARG A 598 39.38 -14.79 12.48
CA ARG A 598 38.16 -14.64 13.28
C ARG A 598 37.96 -13.17 13.66
N ILE A 599 36.79 -12.64 13.35
CA ILE A 599 36.37 -11.28 13.70
C ILE A 599 35.26 -11.38 14.76
N ASP A 600 35.57 -11.01 16.00
CA ASP A 600 34.63 -10.90 17.12
C ASP A 600 35.08 -9.86 18.16
N ARG A 601 34.22 -9.60 19.16
CA ARG A 601 34.44 -8.60 20.23
C ARG A 601 35.79 -8.73 20.96
N LYS A 602 36.38 -9.92 20.99
CA LYS A 602 37.66 -10.19 21.66
C LYS A 602 38.85 -10.10 20.71
N THR A 603 38.67 -10.33 19.41
CA THR A 603 39.76 -10.23 18.42
C THR A 603 39.94 -8.83 17.85
N VAL A 604 38.92 -7.97 17.97
CA VAL A 604 39.03 -6.55 17.61
C VAL A 604 39.08 -5.73 18.90
N THR A 605 40.01 -4.79 18.96
CA THR A 605 40.41 -4.02 20.16
C THR A 605 39.35 -3.08 20.74
N GLN A 606 38.11 -3.04 20.23
CA GLN A 606 37.04 -2.16 20.73
C GLN A 606 35.73 -2.89 21.04
N LYS A 607 35.11 -2.52 22.17
CA LYS A 607 34.15 -3.34 22.92
C LYS A 607 32.68 -3.28 22.46
N ASN A 608 32.29 -2.70 21.33
CA ASN A 608 30.85 -2.58 20.99
C ASN A 608 30.52 -3.15 19.60
N GLU A 609 29.89 -4.34 19.65
CA GLU A 609 29.09 -5.11 18.69
C GLU A 609 29.51 -5.13 17.20
N MET A 610 29.98 -6.32 16.78
CA MET A 610 30.66 -6.59 15.52
C MET A 610 29.90 -7.57 14.64
N LEU A 611 30.18 -7.47 13.33
CA LEU A 611 30.12 -8.61 12.43
C LEU A 611 30.90 -9.78 13.05
N LEU A 612 30.20 -10.87 13.33
CA LEU A 612 30.79 -12.14 13.74
C LEU A 612 31.08 -12.92 12.48
N ALA A 613 32.33 -12.88 12.04
CA ALA A 613 32.74 -13.53 10.81
C ALA A 613 33.95 -14.46 11.04
N VAL A 614 33.91 -15.62 10.41
CA VAL A 614 35.11 -16.44 10.16
C VAL A 614 35.44 -16.34 8.68
N LEU A 615 36.62 -15.83 8.38
CA LEU A 615 37.17 -15.70 7.03
C LEU A 615 38.22 -16.78 6.84
N ILE A 616 38.08 -17.59 5.79
CA ILE A 616 39.02 -18.65 5.42
C ILE A 616 39.63 -18.27 4.07
N ASN A 617 40.94 -17.99 4.09
CA ASN A 617 41.73 -17.60 2.92
C ASN A 617 42.59 -18.74 2.39
#